data_AF-A0A9X1I887-F1
#
_entry.id   AF-A0A9X1I887-F1
#
_cell.length_a   1.000
_cell.length_b   1.000
_cell.length_c   1.000
_cell.angle_alpha   90.00
_cell.angle_beta   90.00
_cell.angle_gamma   90.00
#
_symmetry.space_group_name_H-M   'P 1'
#
loop_
_entity.id
_entity.type
_entity.pdbx_description
1 polymer ?
#
loop_
_entity_poly.entity_id
_entity_poly.type
_entity_poly.pdbx_seq_one_letter_code
_entity_poly.pdbx_strand_id
1 'polypeptide(L)'
;MNSTKSFTSQSICEEFTFNTTFNKHSKAIFNFLVFNYHDKQLAEDAVQEAYITLWKNCSKVPVEKAKSYLYTIAKNKIIDAFRNKQTIQKHANTSASNTVEQETIN
;
A
#
# COMPACT_ATOMS: atom_id res chain seq x y z
N MET A 1 -16.66 -38.93 23.06
CA MET A 1 -16.74 -37.46 23.07
C MET A 1 -15.95 -36.94 21.89
N ASN A 2 -16.56 -36.89 20.70
CA ASN A 2 -15.93 -36.39 19.49
C ASN A 2 -16.68 -35.13 19.07
N SER A 3 -16.31 -33.99 19.66
CA SER A 3 -16.73 -32.70 19.11
C SER A 3 -15.97 -32.48 17.82
N THR A 4 -16.66 -32.77 16.73
CA THR A 4 -16.35 -32.37 15.36
C THR A 4 -15.84 -30.93 15.33
N LYS A 5 -14.53 -30.75 15.13
CA LYS A 5 -13.96 -29.48 14.70
C LYS A 5 -14.60 -29.16 13.34
N SER A 6 -15.55 -28.23 13.36
CA SER A 6 -16.15 -27.69 12.15
C SER A 6 -15.03 -27.02 11.34
N PHE A 7 -14.79 -27.53 10.14
CA PHE A 7 -13.84 -26.99 9.18
C PHE A 7 -14.49 -25.76 8.54
N THR A 8 -14.63 -24.67 9.30
CA THR A 8 -15.07 -23.40 8.73
C THR A 8 -13.96 -22.92 7.81
N SER A 9 -14.26 -22.81 6.51
CA SER A 9 -13.37 -22.20 5.53
C SER A 9 -13.10 -20.76 5.95
N GLN A 10 -12.00 -20.54 6.67
CA GLN A 10 -11.66 -19.23 7.20
C GLN A 10 -11.56 -18.25 6.03
N SER A 11 -12.49 -17.28 5.99
CA SER A 11 -12.59 -16.30 4.93
C SER A 11 -12.01 -14.97 5.40
N ILE A 12 -11.30 -14.25 4.53
CA ILE A 12 -10.81 -12.91 4.84
C ILE A 12 -11.98 -11.94 5.05
N CYS A 13 -13.17 -12.21 4.49
CA CYS A 13 -14.33 -11.33 4.64
C CYS A 13 -14.89 -11.31 6.07
N GLU A 14 -14.48 -12.25 6.93
CA GLU A 14 -14.82 -12.22 8.34
C GLU A 14 -13.94 -11.19 9.05
N GLU A 15 -14.56 -10.27 9.77
CA GLU A 15 -13.89 -9.19 10.48
C GLU A 15 -12.76 -9.70 11.39
N PHE A 16 -13.00 -10.79 12.12
CA PHE A 16 -11.99 -11.42 12.97
C PHE A 16 -10.75 -11.86 12.19
N THR A 17 -10.94 -12.50 11.04
CA THR A 17 -9.84 -12.99 10.18
C THR A 17 -9.10 -11.82 9.52
N PHE A 18 -9.82 -10.80 9.07
CA PHE A 18 -9.24 -9.58 8.54
C PHE A 18 -8.38 -8.85 9.59
N ASN A 19 -8.93 -8.61 10.78
CA ASN A 19 -8.22 -7.96 11.89
C ASN A 19 -7.00 -8.78 12.34
N THR A 20 -7.11 -10.11 12.36
CA THR A 20 -5.96 -10.99 12.65
C THR A 20 -4.86 -10.82 11.62
N THR A 21 -5.21 -10.75 10.34
CA THR A 21 -4.26 -10.51 9.24
C THR A 21 -3.61 -9.13 9.38
N PHE A 22 -4.41 -8.10 9.69
CA PHE A 22 -3.94 -6.73 9.93
C PHE A 22 -2.89 -6.69 11.04
N ASN A 23 -3.25 -7.16 12.23
CA ASN A 23 -2.39 -7.15 13.41
C ASN A 23 -1.10 -7.95 13.18
N LYS A 24 -1.16 -9.02 12.38
CA LYS A 24 -0.01 -9.89 12.11
C LYS A 24 0.97 -9.31 11.07
N HIS A 25 0.48 -8.54 10.09
CA HIS A 25 1.29 -8.21 8.91
C HIS A 25 1.49 -6.72 8.66
N SER A 26 0.59 -5.83 9.10
CA SER A 26 0.62 -4.40 8.78
C SER A 26 1.97 -3.74 9.12
N LYS A 27 2.46 -3.95 10.35
CA LYS A 27 3.74 -3.38 10.82
C LYS A 27 4.95 -3.87 10.03
N ALA A 28 4.97 -5.15 9.65
CA ALA A 28 6.07 -5.73 8.89
C ALA A 28 6.11 -5.19 7.45
N ILE A 29 4.94 -4.99 6.83
CA ILE A 29 4.83 -4.37 5.50
C ILE A 29 5.24 -2.91 5.59
N PHE A 30 4.72 -2.16 6.56
CA PHE A 30 5.09 -0.77 6.79
C PHE A 30 6.61 -0.59 6.94
N ASN A 31 7.24 -1.36 7.83
CA ASN A 31 8.68 -1.29 8.06
C ASN A 31 9.48 -1.62 6.78
N PHE A 32 9.04 -2.63 6.02
CA PHE A 32 9.65 -2.95 4.74
C PHE A 32 9.58 -1.76 3.77
N LEU A 33 8.44 -1.09 3.66
CA LEU A 33 8.29 0.07 2.77
C LEU A 33 9.13 1.26 3.25
N VAL A 34 9.08 1.59 4.55
CA VAL A 34 9.90 2.68 5.13
C VAL A 34 11.39 2.43 4.90
N PHE A 35 11.85 1.19 5.06
CA PHE A 35 13.24 0.83 4.83
C PHE A 35 13.69 1.04 3.38
N ASN A 36 12.83 0.73 2.40
CA ASN A 36 13.20 0.80 0.98
C ASN A 36 12.95 2.17 0.34
N TYR A 37 11.97 2.93 0.85
CA TYR A 37 11.49 4.14 0.19
C TYR A 37 11.67 5.41 1.04
N HIS A 38 12.05 5.28 2.32
CA HIS A 38 12.37 6.39 3.21
C HIS A 38 11.27 7.47 3.38
N ASP A 39 10.03 7.18 3.00
CA ASP A 39 8.88 8.07 3.15
C ASP A 39 7.81 7.35 3.99
N LYS A 40 7.72 7.75 5.27
CA LYS A 40 6.80 7.11 6.23
C LYS A 40 5.34 7.32 5.86
N GLN A 41 5.00 8.51 5.36
CA GLN A 41 3.63 8.84 5.03
C GLN A 41 3.16 8.03 3.82
N LEU A 42 3.97 7.98 2.75
CA LEU A 42 3.66 7.13 1.60
C LEU A 42 3.62 5.64 1.95
N ALA A 43 4.47 5.18 2.88
CA ALA A 43 4.41 3.81 3.37
C ALA A 43 3.12 3.51 4.13
N GLU A 44 2.65 4.43 4.97
CA GLU A 44 1.39 4.29 5.70
C GLU A 44 0.20 4.24 4.73
N ASP A 45 0.12 5.20 3.80
CA ASP A 45 -0.92 5.27 2.78
C ASP A 45 -0.96 3.99 1.93
N ALA A 46 0.21 3.48 1.52
CA ALA A 46 0.31 2.26 0.73
C ALA A 46 -0.18 1.01 1.50
N VAL A 47 0.10 0.91 2.81
CA VAL A 47 -0.41 -0.18 3.65
C VAL A 47 -1.93 -0.07 3.79
N GLN A 48 -2.45 1.11 4.11
CA GLN A 48 -3.90 1.33 4.25
C GLN A 48 -4.64 0.93 2.97
N GLU A 49 -4.18 1.41 1.82
CA GLU A 49 -4.78 1.12 0.52
C GLU A 49 -4.68 -0.39 0.16
N ALA A 50 -3.61 -1.06 0.57
CA ALA A 50 -3.48 -2.51 0.40
C ALA A 50 -4.54 -3.27 1.21
N TYR A 51 -4.83 -2.86 2.44
CA TYR A 51 -5.87 -3.49 3.26
C TYR A 51 -7.28 -3.16 2.77
N ILE A 52 -7.53 -1.93 2.29
CA ILE A 52 -8.81 -1.58 1.63
C ILE A 52 -9.02 -2.45 0.39
N THR A 53 -7.96 -2.65 -0.40
CA THR A 53 -8.00 -3.51 -1.59
C THR A 53 -8.23 -4.97 -1.22
N LEU A 54 -7.59 -5.46 -0.15
CA LEU A 54 -7.82 -6.81 0.37
C LEU A 54 -9.27 -6.99 0.82
N TRP A 55 -9.84 -6.05 1.57
CA TRP A 55 -11.24 -6.12 2.01
C TRP A 55 -12.21 -6.18 0.83
N LYS A 56 -12.02 -5.32 -0.17
CA LYS A 56 -12.84 -5.33 -1.41
C LYS A 56 -12.77 -6.65 -2.17
N ASN A 57 -11.67 -7.39 -2.05
CA ASN A 57 -11.43 -8.66 -2.75
C ASN A 57 -11.39 -9.87 -1.80
N CYS A 58 -11.93 -9.73 -0.60
CA CYS A 58 -11.74 -10.70 0.49
C CYS A 58 -12.23 -12.12 0.14
N SER A 59 -13.24 -12.24 -0.73
CA SER A 59 -13.79 -13.52 -1.18
C SER A 59 -12.92 -14.23 -2.21
N LYS A 60 -12.00 -13.51 -2.86
CA LYS A 60 -11.12 -14.02 -3.93
C LYS A 60 -9.72 -14.34 -3.44
N VAL A 61 -9.36 -13.86 -2.26
CA VAL A 61 -8.01 -14.01 -1.69
C VAL A 61 -8.07 -15.05 -0.58
N PRO A 62 -7.43 -16.22 -0.75
CA PRO A 62 -7.29 -17.19 0.33
C PRO A 62 -6.47 -16.61 1.49
N VAL A 63 -6.81 -16.96 2.73
CA VAL A 63 -6.15 -16.45 3.94
C VAL A 63 -4.64 -16.71 3.92
N GLU A 64 -4.21 -17.87 3.43
CA GLU A 64 -2.80 -18.25 3.32
C GLU A 64 -2.02 -17.39 2.32
N LYS A 65 -2.71 -16.75 1.36
CA LYS A 65 -2.12 -15.82 0.38
C LYS A 65 -2.25 -14.36 0.77
N ALA A 66 -2.95 -14.03 1.86
CA ALA A 66 -3.18 -12.66 2.29
C ALA A 66 -1.86 -11.86 2.44
N LYS A 67 -0.84 -12.46 3.06
CA LYS A 67 0.46 -11.80 3.26
C LYS A 67 1.09 -11.39 1.93
N SER A 68 1.30 -12.33 1.01
CA SER A 68 1.96 -12.04 -0.27
C SER A 68 1.14 -11.07 -1.10
N TYR A 69 -0.18 -11.21 -1.12
CA TYR A 69 -1.10 -10.28 -1.77
C TYR A 69 -0.92 -8.84 -1.26
N LEU A 70 -0.91 -8.65 0.06
CA LEU A 70 -0.72 -7.33 0.68
C LEU A 70 0.63 -6.70 0.33
N TYR A 71 1.72 -7.48 0.37
CA TYR A 71 3.04 -6.98 -0.04
C TYR A 71 3.05 -6.53 -1.50
N THR A 72 2.43 -7.28 -2.41
CA THR A 72 2.33 -6.91 -3.82
C THR A 72 1.57 -5.59 -4.01
N ILE A 73 0.38 -5.46 -3.41
CA ILE A 73 -0.42 -4.24 -3.56
C ILE A 73 0.30 -3.03 -2.96
N ALA A 74 0.81 -3.14 -1.73
CA ALA A 74 1.46 -2.03 -1.05
C ALA A 74 2.73 -1.58 -1.80
N LYS A 75 3.53 -2.53 -2.31
CA LYS A 75 4.72 -2.22 -3.12
C LYS A 75 4.33 -1.47 -4.40
N ASN A 76 3.30 -1.93 -5.11
CA ASN A 76 2.86 -1.26 -6.33
C ASN A 76 2.38 0.16 -6.04
N LYS A 77 1.59 0.33 -4.97
CA LYS A 77 1.06 1.65 -4.56
C LYS A 77 2.17 2.64 -4.23
N ILE A 78 3.18 2.24 -3.48
CA ILE A 78 4.30 3.17 -3.18
C ILE A 78 5.12 3.47 -4.43
N ILE A 79 5.38 2.50 -5.32
CA ILE A 79 6.11 2.74 -6.58
C ILE A 79 5.37 3.77 -7.44
N ASP A 80 4.05 3.64 -7.56
CA ASP A 80 3.23 4.56 -8.34
C ASP A 80 3.21 5.96 -7.70
N ALA A 81 3.15 6.06 -6.37
CA ALA A 81 3.28 7.33 -5.66
C ALA A 81 4.63 8.03 -5.95
N PHE A 82 5.74 7.27 -5.97
CA PHE A 82 7.06 7.80 -6.31
C PHE A 82 7.17 8.25 -7.76
N ARG A 83 6.56 7.51 -8.70
CA ARG A 83 6.51 7.92 -10.12
C ARG A 83 5.74 9.23 -10.27
N ASN A 84 4.60 9.37 -9.60
CA ASN A 84 3.79 10.58 -9.62
C ASN A 84 4.54 11.78 -9.02
N LYS A 85 5.22 11.58 -7.88
CA LYS A 85 6.05 12.62 -7.24
C LYS A 85 7.11 13.16 -8.19
N GLN A 86 7.79 12.28 -8.92
CA GLN A 86 8.81 12.66 -9.91
C GLN A 86 8.21 13.43 -11.10
N THR A 87 7.05 13.00 -11.62
CA THR A 87 6.37 13.70 -12.72
C THR A 87 5.98 15.12 -12.31
N ILE A 88 5.37 15.28 -11.12
CA ILE A 88 4.98 16.59 -10.59
C ILE A 88 6.21 17.50 -10.41
N GLN A 89 7.31 16.96 -9.85
CA GLN A 89 8.56 17.71 -9.70
C GLN A 89 9.14 18.17 -11.03
N LYS A 90 9.14 17.31 -12.06
CA LYS A 90 9.61 17.68 -13.40
C LYS A 90 8.79 18.84 -13.98
N HIS A 91 7.46 18.77 -13.89
CA HIS A 91 6.60 19.87 -14.37
C HIS A 91 6.80 21.16 -13.58
N ALA A 92 6.93 21.08 -12.25
CA ALA A 92 7.20 22.25 -11.42
C ALA A 92 8.52 22.93 -11.79
N ASN A 93 9.58 22.15 -12.02
CA ASN A 93 10.89 22.68 -12.42
C ASN A 93 10.86 23.29 -13.82
N THR A 94 10.17 22.68 -14.79
CA THR A 94 10.02 23.26 -16.14
C THR A 94 9.26 24.58 -16.09
N SER A 95 8.19 24.68 -15.29
CA SER A 95 7.46 25.94 -15.13
C SER A 95 8.27 27.03 -14.43
N ALA A 96 9.14 26.67 -13.48
CA ALA A 96 9.99 27.63 -12.78
C ALA A 96 11.16 28.15 -13.65
N SER A 97 11.74 27.31 -14.51
CA SER A 97 12.80 27.74 -15.43
C SER A 97 12.32 28.72 -16.50
N ASN A 98 11.06 28.63 -16.92
CA ASN A 98 10.50 29.52 -17.95
C ASN A 98 10.19 30.94 -17.42
N THR A 99 10.13 31.16 -16.11
CA THR A 99 9.82 32.48 -15.52
C THR A 99 11.07 33.36 -15.34
N VAL A 100 12.26 32.76 -15.21
CA VAL A 100 13.51 33.50 -14.92
C VAL A 100 14.11 34.17 -16.17
N GLU A 101 13.77 33.70 -17.38
CA GLU A 101 14.29 34.26 -18.64
C GLU A 101 13.59 35.55 -19.11
N GLN A 102 12.51 36.00 -18.46
CA GLN A 102 11.79 37.22 -18.84
C GLN A 102 12.17 38.48 -18.01
N GLU A 103 12.98 38.35 -16.95
CA GLU A 103 13.38 39.49 -16.09
C GLU A 103 14.78 40.05 -16.41
N THR A 104 15.57 39.41 -17.28
CA THR A 104 16.93 39.87 -17.64
C THR A 104 17.02 40.76 -18.89
N ILE A 105 15.88 41.08 -19.51
CA ILE A 105 15.80 42.04 -20.62
C ILE A 105 14.91 43.21 -20.18
N ASN A 106 15.47 44.11 -19.38
CA ASN A 106 14.98 45.49 -19.24
C ASN A 106 16.11 46.40 -18.78
#